data_AF-A0A355VWQ6-F1
#
_entry.id   AF-A0A355VWQ6-F1
#
_cell.length_a   1.000
_cell.length_b   1.000
_cell.length_c   1.000
_cell.angle_alpha   90.00
_cell.angle_beta   90.00
_cell.angle_gamma   90.00
#
_symmetry.space_group_name_H-M   'P 1'
#
loop_
_entity.id
_entity.type
_entity.pdbx_description
1 polymer ?
#
loop_
_entity_poly.entity_id
_entity_poly.type
_entity_poly.pdbx_seq_one_letter_code
_entity_poly.pdbx_strand_id
1 'polypeptide(L)'
;MSLYNNLIQTKIFSSIAGNFMGEDALGNKYYEEKLLLGKPQRAQKRWVIYKSGQVEASTVPAKWFAWLHYTSERPLCGEPHCWEKPHIPNKTGSNETYHPKTSLLNEKIDDKEPATVYESWTPTQDTSHEK
;
A
#
# COMPACT_ATOMS: atom_id res chain seq x y z
N MET A 1 -22.06 6.99 -12.10
CA MET A 1 -21.36 7.28 -13.38
C MET A 1 -20.48 8.54 -13.27
N SER A 2 -19.47 8.58 -12.39
CA SER A 2 -18.61 9.77 -12.26
C SER A 2 -17.19 9.40 -11.78
N LEU A 3 -16.49 8.58 -12.56
CA LEU A 3 -15.05 8.31 -12.38
C LEU A 3 -14.32 8.22 -13.73
N TYR A 4 -15.03 7.86 -14.80
CA TYR A 4 -14.45 7.68 -16.14
C TYR A 4 -14.07 8.97 -16.88
N ASN A 5 -14.79 10.07 -16.66
CA ASN A 5 -14.56 11.32 -17.41
C ASN A 5 -13.19 11.94 -17.10
N ASN A 6 -12.73 11.83 -15.85
CA ASN A 6 -11.43 12.36 -15.43
C ASN A 6 -10.27 11.59 -16.08
N LEU A 7 -10.40 10.26 -16.22
CA LEU A 7 -9.32 9.42 -16.77
C LEU A 7 -9.00 9.76 -18.23
N ILE A 8 -10.01 9.99 -19.05
CA ILE A 8 -9.83 10.33 -20.47
C ILE A 8 -9.13 11.69 -20.58
N GLN A 9 -9.58 12.68 -19.79
CA GLN A 9 -8.96 14.00 -19.75
C GLN A 9 -7.48 13.92 -19.32
N THR A 10 -7.18 13.16 -18.26
CA THR A 10 -5.80 12.96 -17.79
C THR A 10 -4.94 12.26 -18.84
N LYS A 11 -5.48 11.27 -19.58
CA LYS A 11 -4.74 10.60 -20.66
C LYS A 11 -4.41 11.54 -21.82
N ILE A 12 -5.38 12.34 -22.27
CA ILE A 12 -5.16 13.35 -23.32
C ILE A 12 -4.13 14.37 -22.86
N PHE A 13 -4.31 14.93 -21.66
CA PHE A 13 -3.35 15.86 -21.07
C PHE A 13 -1.94 15.26 -20.98
N SER A 14 -1.81 14.01 -20.56
CA SER A 14 -0.52 13.33 -20.42
C SER A 14 0.16 13.08 -21.76
N SER A 15 -0.60 12.79 -22.82
CA SER A 15 -0.05 12.66 -24.17
C SER A 15 0.54 13.96 -24.68
N ILE A 16 -0.08 15.10 -24.34
CA ILE A 16 0.32 16.43 -24.82
C ILE A 16 1.44 17.02 -23.95
N ALA A 17 1.27 16.99 -22.62
CA ALA A 17 2.09 17.72 -21.66
C ALA A 17 2.98 16.83 -20.78
N GLY A 18 2.87 15.51 -20.87
CA GLY A 18 3.64 14.56 -20.05
C GLY A 18 4.79 13.89 -20.81
N ASN A 19 5.95 13.79 -20.16
CA ASN A 19 7.04 12.87 -20.46
C ASN A 19 6.77 11.54 -19.77
N PHE A 20 6.77 10.46 -20.52
CA PHE A 20 6.59 9.12 -19.96
C PHE A 20 7.90 8.68 -19.29
N MET A 21 7.83 8.38 -17.99
CA MET A 21 8.98 8.01 -17.18
C MET A 21 9.11 6.50 -17.02
N GLY A 22 8.00 5.77 -17.03
CA GLY A 22 8.00 4.31 -16.94
C GLY A 22 6.67 3.73 -16.45
N GLU A 23 6.66 2.41 -16.30
CA GLU A 23 5.53 1.60 -15.87
C GLU A 23 5.98 0.68 -14.72
N ASP A 24 5.11 0.46 -13.74
CA ASP A 24 5.35 -0.50 -12.65
C ASP A 24 4.80 -1.91 -12.95
N ALA A 25 5.04 -2.86 -12.04
CA ALA A 25 4.55 -4.23 -12.19
C ALA A 25 3.01 -4.36 -12.20
N LEU A 26 2.30 -3.39 -11.62
CA LEU A 26 0.83 -3.33 -11.64
C LEU A 26 0.30 -2.63 -12.91
N GLY A 27 1.22 -2.10 -13.73
CA GLY A 27 0.95 -1.40 -14.97
C GLY A 27 0.56 0.06 -14.81
N ASN A 28 0.77 0.66 -13.64
CA ASN A 28 0.58 2.09 -13.46
C ASN A 28 1.65 2.85 -14.24
N LYS A 29 1.25 3.92 -14.91
CA LYS A 29 2.13 4.71 -15.79
C LYS A 29 2.47 6.04 -15.16
N TYR A 30 3.75 6.37 -15.14
CA TYR A 30 4.27 7.56 -14.46
C TYR A 30 4.72 8.61 -15.47
N TYR A 31 4.36 9.87 -15.18
CA TYR A 31 4.60 10.98 -16.07
C TYR A 31 5.18 12.18 -15.32
N GLU A 32 6.10 12.88 -15.98
CA GLU A 32 6.66 14.16 -15.55
C GLU A 32 6.28 15.25 -16.54
N GLU A 33 6.12 16.48 -16.08
CA GLU A 33 5.76 17.59 -16.94
C GLU A 33 6.85 17.94 -17.98
N LYS A 34 6.48 17.96 -19.27
CA LYS A 34 7.37 18.31 -20.39
C LYS A 34 7.86 19.75 -20.38
N LEU A 35 6.95 20.69 -20.19
CA LEU A 35 7.20 22.11 -20.36
C LEU A 35 6.61 22.89 -19.19
N LEU A 36 7.43 23.67 -18.51
CA LEU A 36 6.98 24.62 -17.50
C LEU A 36 6.33 25.82 -18.20
N LEU A 37 5.07 25.67 -18.66
CA LEU A 37 4.26 26.71 -19.32
C LEU A 37 4.39 28.09 -18.63
N GLY A 38 5.36 28.90 -19.06
CA GLY A 38 5.63 30.25 -18.57
C GLY A 38 6.02 30.38 -17.09
N LYS A 39 6.38 29.30 -16.38
CA LYS A 39 6.67 29.32 -14.93
C LYS A 39 7.98 28.60 -14.59
N PRO A 40 9.15 29.18 -14.90
CA PRO A 40 10.45 28.53 -14.69
C PRO A 40 10.82 28.30 -13.22
N GLN A 41 10.18 29.00 -12.28
CA GLN A 41 10.50 28.93 -10.85
C GLN A 41 9.82 27.78 -10.08
N ARG A 42 9.02 26.93 -10.73
CA ARG A 42 8.31 25.84 -10.06
C ARG A 42 8.90 24.48 -10.42
N ALA A 43 8.82 23.53 -9.49
CA ALA A 43 9.10 22.13 -9.78
C ALA A 43 8.15 21.60 -10.87
N GLN A 44 8.69 20.72 -11.71
CA GLN A 44 7.91 19.97 -12.70
C GLN A 44 6.90 19.09 -11.98
N LYS A 45 5.65 19.08 -12.46
CA LYS A 45 4.63 18.20 -11.87
C LYS A 45 4.93 16.74 -12.21
N ARG A 46 4.75 15.86 -11.23
CA ARG A 46 4.78 14.39 -11.39
C ARG A 46 3.39 13.83 -11.09
N TRP A 47 2.94 12.87 -11.89
CA TRP A 47 1.66 12.19 -11.68
C TRP A 47 1.67 10.74 -12.19
N VAL A 48 0.66 9.99 -11.78
CA VAL A 48 0.45 8.58 -12.14
C VAL A 48 -0.92 8.38 -12.79
N ILE A 49 -0.98 7.51 -13.80
CA ILE A 49 -2.22 6.99 -14.38
C ILE A 49 -2.33 5.52 -13.99
N TYR A 50 -3.34 5.19 -13.18
CA TYR A 50 -3.61 3.83 -12.73
C TYR A 50 -4.17 2.96 -13.85
N LYS A 51 -3.70 1.72 -13.95
CA LYS A 51 -4.15 0.76 -14.99
C LYS A 51 -5.58 0.29 -14.77
N SER A 52 -5.96 0.01 -13.52
CA SER A 52 -7.27 -0.51 -13.14
C SER A 52 -8.41 0.48 -13.39
N GLY A 53 -8.09 1.76 -13.68
CA GLY A 53 -9.07 2.84 -13.83
C GLY A 53 -9.67 3.31 -12.50
N GLN A 54 -9.46 2.57 -11.41
CA GLN A 54 -9.76 3.01 -10.05
C GLN A 54 -8.56 3.77 -9.49
N VAL A 55 -8.83 4.95 -8.92
CA VAL A 55 -7.79 5.78 -8.33
C VAL A 55 -7.53 5.30 -6.91
N GLU A 56 -6.46 4.53 -6.74
CA GLU A 56 -6.05 4.01 -5.44
C GLU A 56 -4.57 4.30 -5.18
N ALA A 57 -4.29 5.32 -4.36
CA ALA A 57 -2.94 5.81 -4.11
C ALA A 57 -1.98 4.77 -3.51
N SER A 58 -2.53 3.82 -2.75
CA SER A 58 -1.77 2.77 -2.09
C SER A 58 -1.16 1.76 -3.06
N THR A 59 -1.62 1.73 -4.31
CA THR A 59 -1.11 0.80 -5.34
C THR A 59 0.24 1.20 -5.90
N VAL A 60 0.71 2.42 -5.65
CA VAL A 60 2.04 2.88 -6.08
C VAL A 60 3.11 2.16 -5.25
N PRO A 61 4.02 1.38 -5.87
CA PRO A 61 5.07 0.68 -5.15
C PRO A 61 6.14 1.65 -4.62
N ALA A 62 6.87 1.22 -3.60
CA ALA A 62 7.90 2.03 -2.93
C ALA A 62 8.90 2.67 -3.90
N LYS A 63 9.32 1.94 -4.95
CA LYS A 63 10.26 2.43 -5.97
C LYS A 63 9.78 3.70 -6.67
N TRP A 64 8.48 3.77 -6.98
CA TRP A 64 7.85 4.91 -7.63
C TRP A 64 7.34 5.95 -6.64
N PHE A 65 7.00 5.53 -5.42
CA PHE A 65 6.51 6.42 -4.37
C PHE A 65 7.51 7.53 -4.04
N ALA A 66 8.80 7.20 -3.87
CA ALA A 66 9.84 8.18 -3.57
C ALA A 66 10.01 9.22 -4.69
N TRP A 67 9.93 8.79 -5.95
CA TRP A 67 10.02 9.68 -7.10
C TRP A 67 8.79 10.58 -7.24
N LEU A 68 7.60 10.01 -7.07
CA LEU A 68 6.33 10.73 -7.18
C LEU A 68 6.21 11.84 -6.12
N HIS A 69 6.79 11.66 -4.94
CA HIS A 69 6.78 12.61 -3.83
C HIS A 69 8.04 13.48 -3.74
N TYR A 70 8.82 13.60 -4.82
CA TYR A 70 10.04 14.43 -4.88
C TYR A 70 11.10 14.09 -3.82
N THR A 71 11.04 12.89 -3.24
CA THR A 71 12.06 12.39 -2.31
C THR A 71 13.29 11.92 -3.07
N SER A 72 13.11 11.48 -4.31
CA SER A 72 14.19 11.11 -5.24
C SER A 72 13.95 11.74 -6.60
N GLU A 73 15.04 12.11 -7.28
CA GLU A 73 14.98 12.63 -8.65
C GLU A 73 14.71 11.54 -9.69
N ARG A 74 15.03 10.28 -9.36
CA ARG A 74 14.77 9.12 -10.21
C ARG A 74 14.02 8.04 -9.43
N PRO A 75 13.21 7.21 -10.10
CA PRO A 75 12.65 6.01 -9.46
C PRO A 75 13.76 5.16 -8.86
N LEU A 76 13.52 4.58 -7.68
CA LEU A 76 14.52 3.71 -7.04
C LEU A 76 14.77 2.51 -7.95
N CYS A 77 16.05 2.26 -8.25
CA CYS A 77 16.49 1.18 -9.12
C CYS A 77 17.32 0.16 -8.33
N GLY A 78 17.32 -1.09 -8.79
CA GLY A 78 18.00 -2.20 -8.12
C GLY A 78 17.15 -3.46 -8.03
N GLU A 79 17.82 -4.59 -7.85
CA GLU A 79 17.19 -5.87 -7.53
C GLU A 79 16.64 -5.84 -6.09
N PRO A 80 15.47 -6.47 -5.86
CA PRO A 80 14.92 -6.56 -4.51
C PRO A 80 15.87 -7.37 -3.60
N HIS A 81 15.95 -6.97 -2.34
CA HIS A 81 16.71 -7.76 -1.37
C HIS A 81 15.98 -9.06 -1.02
N CYS A 82 16.71 -10.07 -0.53
CA CYS A 82 16.13 -11.38 -0.18
C CYS A 82 15.06 -11.32 0.91
N TRP A 83 15.09 -10.28 1.76
CA TRP A 83 14.12 -10.03 2.81
C TRP A 83 13.00 -9.05 2.38
N GLU A 84 13.11 -8.46 1.18
CA GLU A 84 12.14 -7.49 0.69
C GLU A 84 10.86 -8.19 0.26
N LYS A 85 9.73 -7.71 0.79
CA LYS A 85 8.40 -8.25 0.42
C LYS A 85 7.90 -7.57 -0.85
N PRO A 86 7.12 -8.28 -1.68
CA PRO A 86 6.43 -7.64 -2.80
C PRO A 86 5.46 -6.57 -2.30
N HIS A 87 5.23 -5.55 -3.12
CA HIS A 87 4.30 -4.47 -2.79
C HIS A 87 2.88 -5.01 -2.65
N ILE A 88 2.20 -4.63 -1.57
CA ILE A 88 0.80 -4.98 -1.31
C ILE A 88 0.05 -3.67 -1.05
N PRO A 89 -0.98 -3.35 -1.86
CA PRO A 89 -1.84 -2.19 -1.62
C PRO A 89 -2.53 -2.25 -0.25
N ASN A 90 -3.00 -1.12 0.25
CA ASN A 90 -3.73 -1.05 1.50
C ASN A 90 -5.07 -1.78 1.40
N LYS A 91 -5.28 -2.75 2.30
CA LYS A 91 -6.46 -3.60 2.32
C LYS A 91 -7.50 -3.19 3.37
N THR A 92 -7.33 -2.05 4.04
CA THR A 92 -8.30 -1.56 5.04
C THR A 92 -9.74 -1.58 4.51
N GLY A 93 -10.65 -2.15 5.29
CA GLY A 93 -12.08 -2.22 4.93
C GLY A 93 -12.42 -3.34 3.94
N SER A 94 -11.45 -4.18 3.57
CA SER A 94 -11.68 -5.45 2.86
C SER A 94 -11.60 -6.65 3.81
N ASN A 95 -12.03 -7.82 3.32
CA ASN A 95 -11.91 -9.08 4.07
C ASN A 95 -10.45 -9.49 4.34
N GLU A 96 -9.50 -8.91 3.61
CA GLU A 96 -8.07 -9.19 3.74
C GLU A 96 -7.34 -8.15 4.61
N THR A 97 -8.08 -7.44 5.47
CA THR A 97 -7.51 -6.45 6.40
C THR A 97 -6.60 -7.12 7.43
N TYR A 98 -5.55 -6.41 7.86
CA TYR A 98 -4.70 -6.87 8.96
C TYR A 98 -5.44 -6.81 10.30
N HIS A 99 -5.40 -7.92 11.04
CA HIS A 99 -5.88 -8.00 12.41
C HIS A 99 -4.72 -8.30 13.37
N PRO A 100 -4.57 -7.54 14.48
CA PRO A 100 -3.62 -7.88 15.54
C PRO A 100 -3.86 -9.28 16.10
N LYS A 101 -2.83 -9.89 16.69
CA LYS A 101 -2.91 -11.25 17.28
C LYS A 101 -3.99 -11.38 18.36
N THR A 102 -4.23 -10.32 19.12
CA THR A 102 -5.23 -10.27 20.20
C THR A 102 -6.63 -9.89 19.72
N SER A 103 -6.81 -9.63 18.42
CA SER A 103 -8.11 -9.25 17.88
C SER A 103 -8.98 -10.48 17.71
N LEU A 104 -10.23 -10.41 18.18
CA LEU A 104 -11.25 -11.45 17.97
C LEU A 104 -11.57 -11.71 16.49
N LEU A 105 -11.29 -10.73 15.62
CA LEU A 105 -11.49 -10.82 14.18
C LEU A 105 -10.33 -11.51 13.46
N ASN A 106 -9.26 -11.88 14.17
CA ASN A 106 -8.16 -12.61 13.58
C ASN A 106 -8.55 -14.09 13.47
N GLU A 107 -8.81 -14.58 12.26
CA GLU A 107 -9.14 -15.99 12.01
C GLU A 107 -7.99 -16.95 12.42
N LYS A 108 -6.77 -16.41 12.59
CA LYS A 108 -5.59 -17.13 13.10
C LYS A 108 -5.30 -16.76 14.55
N ILE A 109 -6.33 -16.63 15.38
CA ILE A 109 -6.14 -16.78 16.82
C ILE A 109 -5.54 -18.18 16.99
N ASP A 110 -4.23 -18.25 17.21
CA ASP A 110 -3.64 -19.41 17.86
C ASP A 110 -4.49 -19.56 19.13
N ASP A 111 -5.07 -20.73 19.40
CA ASP A 111 -5.77 -21.05 20.66
C ASP A 111 -4.88 -20.88 21.91
N LYS A 112 -3.66 -20.37 21.74
CA LYS A 112 -2.79 -19.89 22.79
C LYS A 112 -3.46 -18.66 23.38
N GLU A 113 -3.94 -18.85 24.60
CA GLU A 113 -4.35 -17.79 25.51
C GLU A 113 -3.46 -16.56 25.36
N PRO A 114 -4.03 -15.33 25.46
CA PRO A 114 -3.23 -14.11 25.41
C PRO A 114 -2.05 -14.29 26.36
N ALA A 115 -0.81 -14.07 25.89
CA ALA A 115 0.40 -14.32 26.67
C ALA A 115 0.24 -13.70 28.07
N THR A 116 -0.17 -14.52 29.03
CA THR A 116 -0.46 -14.05 30.36
C THR A 116 0.90 -13.85 31.00
N VAL A 117 1.10 -12.69 31.63
CA VAL A 117 2.34 -12.42 32.37
C VAL A 117 2.45 -13.34 33.61
N TYR A 118 1.38 -14.09 33.90
CA TYR A 118 1.23 -14.92 35.07
C TYR A 118 0.44 -16.19 34.75
N GLU A 119 0.76 -17.28 35.44
CA GLU A 119 0.05 -18.56 35.36
C GLU A 119 -0.95 -18.67 36.51
N SER A 120 -2.24 -18.80 36.20
CA SER A 120 -3.30 -18.92 37.22
C SER A 120 -3.23 -20.28 37.92
N TRP A 121 -3.29 -20.26 39.26
CA TRP A 121 -3.40 -21.49 40.04
C TRP A 121 -4.77 -22.14 39.83
N THR A 122 -4.77 -23.44 39.51
CA THR A 122 -6.00 -24.23 39.35
C THR A 122 -6.11 -25.25 40.49
N PRO A 123 -7.15 -25.20 41.34
CA PRO A 123 -7.34 -26.19 42.40
C PRO A 123 -7.59 -27.58 41.80
N THR A 124 -6.83 -28.58 42.22
CA THR A 124 -7.21 -29.98 42.01
C THR A 124 -8.43 -30.27 42.88
N GLN A 125 -9.50 -30.84 42.29
CA GLN A 125 -10.64 -31.31 43.09
C GLN A 125 -10.24 -32.55 43.87
N ASP A 126 -9.85 -32.38 45.14
CA ASP A 126 -9.67 -33.52 46.06
C ASP A 126 -11.04 -34.09 46.44
N THR A 127 -11.45 -35.17 45.78
CA THR A 127 -12.58 -36.01 46.17
C THR A 127 -12.15 -37.04 47.21
N SER A 128 -11.73 -36.60 48.41
CA SER A 128 -11.34 -37.55 49.47
C SER A 128 -11.59 -37.03 50.88
N HIS A 129 -12.84 -36.62 51.16
CA HIS A 129 -13.38 -36.63 52.52
C HIS A 129 -14.79 -37.25 52.50
N GLU A 130 -14.83 -38.56 52.28
CA GLU A 130 -15.97 -39.38 52.69
C GLU A 130 -15.43 -40.56 53.52
N LYS A 131 -15.33 -40.34 54.84
CA LYS A 131 -15.46 -41.35 55.89
C LYS A 131 -15.50 -40.70 57.27
#